data_AF-A0A127SYF7-F1
#
_entry.id   AF-A0A127SYF7-F1
#
_cell.length_a   1.000
_cell.length_b   1.000
_cell.length_c   1.000
_cell.angle_alpha   90.00
_cell.angle_beta   90.00
_cell.angle_gamma   90.00
#
_symmetry.space_group_name_H-M   'P 1'
#
loop_
_entity.id
_entity.type
_entity.pdbx_description
1 polymer ?
#
loop_
_entity_poly.entity_id
_entity_poly.type
_entity_poly.pdbx_seq_one_letter_code
_entity_poly.pdbx_strand_id
1 'polypeptide(L)'
;MQNGFDTTEITFGANLMMNSLIIDIGKSNKMFKVERPGGSIKEFYRSSKHLSDYIRHVITEKKQSVWIAQRNGRTKDGNDATDQGIIKMFCMSCLDDKIKAIDQLHIVPVSISYEWESCDILKTLELYEAQFSKYTKKPGEDLNSILTGIVQSKGRVHIELCDPISHAELAKFENFTNNEYHKAVALLLDSRINTAYRLYPNNYIAYDLRYGT
;
A
#
# COMPACT_ATOMS: atom_id res chain seq x y z
N MET A 1 -5.41 0.92 -25.54
CA MET A 1 -6.20 0.54 -24.35
C MET A 1 -7.56 0.04 -24.82
N GLN A 2 -8.03 -1.13 -24.34
CA GLN A 2 -9.24 -1.78 -24.85
C GLN A 2 -10.55 -1.07 -24.47
N ASN A 3 -10.56 -0.22 -23.44
CA ASN A 3 -11.78 0.42 -22.91
C ASN A 3 -11.70 1.96 -22.84
N GLY A 4 -10.75 2.60 -23.55
CA GLY A 4 -10.62 4.06 -23.58
C GLY A 4 -10.07 4.72 -22.30
N PHE A 5 -9.80 3.96 -21.23
CA PHE A 5 -9.17 4.45 -20.01
C PHE A 5 -7.65 4.54 -20.14
N ASP A 6 -7.07 5.63 -19.65
CA ASP A 6 -5.62 5.84 -19.56
C ASP A 6 -4.99 4.89 -18.52
N THR A 7 -3.67 4.68 -18.60
CA THR A 7 -2.95 3.87 -17.61
C THR A 7 -2.77 4.63 -16.31
N THR A 8 -2.79 3.88 -15.21
CA THR A 8 -2.56 4.39 -13.85
C THR A 8 -1.11 4.78 -13.63
N GLU A 9 -0.88 5.77 -12.78
CA GLU A 9 0.44 5.99 -12.18
C GLU A 9 0.62 5.08 -10.96
N ILE A 10 1.84 4.66 -10.66
CA ILE A 10 2.10 3.63 -9.63
C ILE A 10 3.22 4.08 -8.70
N THR A 11 3.00 4.01 -7.39
CA THR A 11 4.08 4.29 -6.44
C THR A 11 5.18 3.22 -6.47
N PHE A 12 6.43 3.65 -6.35
CA PHE A 12 7.60 2.78 -6.26
C PHE A 12 8.52 3.19 -5.12
N GLY A 13 8.90 2.24 -4.27
CA GLY A 13 9.78 2.51 -3.14
C GLY A 13 11.21 2.85 -3.57
N ALA A 14 11.82 3.87 -2.95
CA ALA A 14 13.17 4.32 -3.29
C ALA A 14 14.25 3.23 -3.19
N ASN A 15 14.08 2.23 -2.32
CA ASN A 15 15.00 1.11 -2.16
C ASN A 15 15.11 0.19 -3.39
N LEU A 16 14.12 0.23 -4.29
CA LEU A 16 14.08 -0.63 -5.46
C LEU A 16 14.75 0.01 -6.69
N MET A 17 15.11 1.29 -6.61
CA MET A 17 15.81 2.02 -7.68
C MET A 17 17.32 1.80 -7.61
N MET A 18 17.73 0.54 -7.76
CA MET A 18 19.13 0.12 -7.60
C MET A 18 19.98 0.31 -8.86
N ASN A 19 19.38 0.27 -10.06
CA ASN A 19 20.10 0.46 -11.33
C ASN A 19 19.25 1.27 -12.34
N SER A 20 19.92 1.80 -13.37
CA SER A 20 19.28 2.62 -14.41
C SER A 20 18.17 1.87 -15.16
N LEU A 21 18.37 0.59 -15.48
CA LEU A 21 17.38 -0.22 -16.19
C LEU A 21 16.05 -0.32 -15.43
N ILE A 22 16.08 -0.59 -14.12
CA ILE A 22 14.88 -0.67 -13.28
C ILE A 22 14.21 0.70 -13.17
N ILE A 23 15.00 1.78 -13.10
CA ILE A 23 14.47 3.15 -13.10
C ILE A 23 13.76 3.45 -14.43
N ASP A 24 14.34 3.07 -15.56
CA ASP A 24 13.79 3.34 -16.89
C ASP A 24 12.53 2.50 -17.17
N ILE A 25 12.52 1.24 -16.72
CA ILE A 25 11.31 0.41 -16.71
C ILE A 25 10.22 1.06 -15.85
N GLY A 26 10.56 1.54 -14.65
CA GLY A 26 9.62 2.22 -13.77
C GLY A 26 9.02 3.47 -14.42
N LYS A 27 9.87 4.35 -14.96
CA LYS A 27 9.42 5.57 -15.66
C LYS A 27 8.51 5.25 -16.85
N SER A 28 8.85 4.21 -17.63
CA SER A 28 8.05 3.77 -18.77
C SER A 28 6.65 3.27 -18.36
N ASN A 29 6.49 2.80 -17.13
CA ASN A 29 5.22 2.35 -16.55
C ASN A 29 4.54 3.44 -15.68
N LYS A 30 4.88 4.72 -15.88
CA LYS A 30 4.38 5.86 -15.08
C LYS A 30 4.56 5.67 -13.56
N MET A 31 5.67 5.03 -13.16
CA MET A 31 5.97 4.86 -11.74
C MET A 31 6.65 6.11 -11.18
N PHE A 32 6.28 6.50 -9.95
CA PHE A 32 6.90 7.62 -9.25
C PHE A 32 7.41 7.22 -7.86
N LYS A 33 8.48 7.91 -7.43
CA LYS A 33 9.22 7.57 -6.22
C LYS A 33 8.46 7.95 -4.95
N VAL A 34 8.44 7.03 -3.99
CA VAL A 34 8.08 7.28 -2.60
C VAL A 34 9.33 7.18 -1.73
N GLU A 35 9.66 8.27 -1.04
CA GLU A 35 10.78 8.32 -0.10
C GLU A 35 10.46 7.55 1.18
N ARG A 36 11.48 6.90 1.75
CA ARG A 36 11.35 6.18 3.03
C ARG A 36 11.82 7.05 4.20
N PRO A 37 11.28 6.84 5.41
CA PRO A 37 11.85 7.42 6.62
C PRO A 37 13.31 7.00 6.77
N GLY A 38 14.21 7.96 6.97
CA GLY A 38 15.65 7.69 7.08
C GLY A 38 16.55 8.93 7.01
N GLY A 39 16.07 10.02 6.39
CA GLY A 39 16.70 11.34 6.44
C GLY A 39 16.26 12.16 7.65
N SER A 40 16.55 13.47 7.63
CA SER A 40 16.04 14.38 8.67
C SER A 40 14.50 14.45 8.63
N ILE A 41 13.89 14.71 9.80
CA ILE A 41 12.43 14.85 9.92
C ILE A 41 11.90 15.92 8.93
N LYS A 42 12.67 17.00 8.75
CA LYS A 42 12.34 18.09 7.83
C LYS A 42 12.34 17.65 6.36
N GLU A 43 13.33 16.85 5.95
CA GLU A 43 13.40 16.33 4.58
C GLU A 43 12.28 15.32 4.31
N PHE A 44 12.00 14.44 5.27
CA PHE A 44 10.90 13.48 5.14
C PHE A 44 9.55 14.19 5.05
N TYR A 45 9.33 15.23 5.86
CA TYR A 45 8.13 16.06 5.78
C TYR A 45 7.98 16.74 4.41
N ARG A 46 9.06 17.38 3.91
CA ARG A 46 9.04 18.04 2.60
C ARG A 46 8.74 17.04 1.47
N SER A 47 9.34 15.86 1.53
CA SER A 47 9.13 14.79 0.55
C SER A 47 7.69 14.26 0.61
N SER A 48 7.14 14.09 1.80
CA SER A 48 5.73 13.68 2.00
C SER A 48 4.74 14.73 1.49
N LYS A 49 5.01 16.02 1.74
CA LYS A 49 4.20 17.13 1.21
C LYS A 49 4.23 17.13 -0.32
N HIS A 50 5.42 17.03 -0.91
CA HIS A 50 5.57 16.99 -2.36
C HIS A 50 4.83 15.81 -2.99
N LEU A 51 4.92 14.63 -2.37
CA LEU A 51 4.18 13.44 -2.79
C LEU A 51 2.67 13.67 -2.75
N SER A 52 2.16 14.27 -1.67
CA SER A 52 0.75 14.61 -1.52
C SER A 52 0.26 15.57 -2.60
N ASP A 53 1.04 16.62 -2.87
CA ASP A 53 0.71 17.62 -3.90
C ASP A 53 0.68 16.98 -5.29
N TYR A 54 1.65 16.10 -5.57
CA TYR A 54 1.70 15.37 -6.83
C TYR A 54 0.52 14.42 -7.02
N ILE A 55 0.19 13.60 -6.01
CA ILE A 55 -0.96 12.67 -6.08
C ILE A 55 -2.26 13.45 -6.33
N ARG A 56 -2.46 14.58 -5.63
CA ARG A 56 -3.63 15.43 -5.87
C ARG A 56 -3.64 15.96 -7.29
N HIS A 57 -2.54 16.52 -7.79
CA HIS A 57 -2.43 17.00 -9.17
C HIS A 57 -2.76 15.90 -10.21
N VAL A 58 -2.26 14.68 -10.02
CA VAL A 58 -2.55 13.54 -10.91
C VAL A 58 -4.06 13.24 -10.96
N ILE A 59 -4.73 13.25 -9.81
CA ILE A 59 -6.16 12.93 -9.70
C ILE A 59 -7.03 14.10 -10.17
N THR A 60 -6.78 15.32 -9.69
CA THR A 60 -7.68 16.46 -9.88
C THR A 60 -7.45 17.21 -11.19
N GLU A 61 -6.21 17.28 -11.68
CA GLU A 61 -5.84 18.05 -12.87
C GLU A 61 -5.56 17.13 -14.06
N LYS A 62 -4.68 16.12 -13.91
CA LYS A 62 -4.37 15.19 -15.01
C LYS A 62 -5.50 14.19 -15.29
N LYS A 63 -6.45 14.04 -14.35
CA LYS A 63 -7.57 13.07 -14.42
C LYS A 63 -7.08 11.63 -14.62
N GLN A 64 -5.98 11.26 -13.96
CA GLN A 64 -5.40 9.92 -13.97
C GLN A 64 -5.51 9.27 -12.59
N SER A 65 -5.54 7.93 -12.55
CA SER A 65 -5.57 7.18 -11.29
C SER A 65 -4.15 6.97 -10.74
N VAL A 66 -4.07 6.75 -9.43
CA VAL A 66 -2.84 6.41 -8.72
C VAL A 66 -3.03 5.07 -7.99
N TRP A 67 -2.07 4.17 -8.15
CA TRP A 67 -1.96 2.94 -7.35
C TRP A 67 -0.92 3.11 -6.25
N ILE A 68 -1.35 2.99 -5.00
CA ILE A 68 -0.51 3.17 -3.81
C ILE A 68 -0.78 2.08 -2.77
N ALA A 69 0.29 1.59 -2.13
CA ALA A 69 0.16 0.64 -1.03
C ALA A 69 -0.22 1.36 0.27
N GLN A 70 -1.10 0.75 1.08
CA GLN A 70 -1.60 1.34 2.33
C GLN A 70 -0.54 1.51 3.44
N ARG A 71 0.64 0.92 3.27
CA ARG A 71 1.81 1.13 4.13
C ARG A 71 3.09 0.75 3.40
N ASN A 72 4.23 1.05 4.02
CA ASN A 72 5.54 0.72 3.47
C ASN A 72 5.89 -0.76 3.66
N GLY A 73 6.17 -1.44 2.54
CA GLY A 73 6.63 -2.83 2.54
C GLY A 73 5.49 -3.84 2.50
N ARG A 74 5.86 -5.08 2.15
CA ARG A 74 4.91 -6.22 2.09
C ARG A 74 4.70 -6.78 3.49
N THR A 75 3.47 -7.16 3.80
CA THR A 75 3.17 -7.91 5.03
C THR A 75 4.00 -9.19 5.12
N LYS A 76 4.46 -9.51 6.33
CA LYS A 76 5.26 -10.71 6.62
C LYS A 76 4.43 -11.82 7.24
N ASP A 77 3.44 -11.44 8.05
CA ASP A 77 2.57 -12.31 8.84
C ASP A 77 1.11 -12.28 8.37
N GLY A 78 0.80 -11.50 7.32
CA GLY A 78 -0.55 -11.35 6.80
C GLY A 78 -1.35 -10.22 7.46
N ASN A 79 -0.85 -9.62 8.55
CA ASN A 79 -1.51 -8.46 9.17
C ASN A 79 -1.13 -7.19 8.40
N ASP A 80 -2.04 -6.73 7.53
CA ASP A 80 -1.81 -5.63 6.60
C ASP A 80 -2.67 -4.41 6.90
N ALA A 81 -2.52 -3.84 8.09
CA ALA A 81 -3.25 -2.63 8.49
C ALA A 81 -2.72 -1.38 7.77
N THR A 82 -3.63 -0.45 7.46
CA THR A 82 -3.34 0.84 6.85
C THR A 82 -2.53 1.72 7.81
N ASP A 83 -1.40 2.26 7.34
CA ASP A 83 -0.61 3.21 8.13
C ASP A 83 -1.31 4.56 8.14
N GLN A 84 -1.77 5.04 9.31
CA GLN A 84 -2.38 6.37 9.45
C GLN A 84 -1.49 7.51 8.90
N GLY A 85 -0.18 7.32 8.81
CA GLY A 85 0.77 8.22 8.16
C GLY A 85 0.46 8.48 6.69
N ILE A 86 -0.11 7.51 5.96
CA ILE A 86 -0.54 7.71 4.57
C ILE A 86 -1.74 8.66 4.48
N ILE A 87 -2.68 8.57 5.42
CA ILE A 87 -3.85 9.46 5.48
C ILE A 87 -3.39 10.87 5.83
N LYS A 88 -2.50 10.99 6.81
CA LYS A 88 -1.85 12.26 7.12
C LYS A 88 -1.18 12.86 5.89
N MET A 89 -0.44 12.04 5.12
CA MET A 89 0.22 12.48 3.88
C MET A 89 -0.80 12.99 2.87
N PHE A 90 -1.91 12.28 2.61
CA PHE A 90 -2.96 12.75 1.72
C PHE A 90 -3.57 14.10 2.12
N CYS A 91 -3.74 14.35 3.42
CA CYS A 91 -4.23 15.63 3.94
C CYS A 91 -3.26 16.80 3.69
N MET A 92 -1.96 16.55 3.50
CA MET A 92 -0.97 17.62 3.39
C MET A 92 -1.20 18.56 2.21
N SER A 93 -1.82 18.08 1.11
CA SER A 93 -2.13 18.87 -0.09
C SER A 93 -3.41 19.72 0.01
N CYS A 94 -4.19 19.58 1.08
CA CYS A 94 -5.37 20.41 1.37
C CYS A 94 -5.50 20.61 2.88
N LEU A 95 -4.79 21.60 3.41
CA LEU A 95 -4.65 21.81 4.86
C LEU A 95 -5.89 22.41 5.52
N ASP A 96 -6.71 23.12 4.75
CA ASP A 96 -7.84 23.87 5.29
C ASP A 96 -9.06 22.98 5.57
N ASP A 97 -9.15 21.81 4.92
CA ASP A 97 -10.29 20.91 5.03
C ASP A 97 -9.86 19.44 4.86
N LYS A 98 -9.74 18.74 5.99
CA LYS A 98 -9.34 17.33 6.04
C LYS A 98 -10.34 16.38 5.35
N ILE A 99 -11.63 16.72 5.33
CA ILE A 99 -12.66 15.89 4.70
C ILE A 99 -12.51 16.00 3.19
N LYS A 100 -12.49 17.24 2.67
CA LYS A 100 -12.24 17.51 1.25
C LYS A 100 -10.90 16.95 0.79
N ALA A 101 -9.89 16.97 1.65
CA ALA A 101 -8.58 16.43 1.33
C ALA A 101 -8.64 14.94 0.93
N ILE A 102 -9.45 14.13 1.62
CA ILE A 102 -9.61 12.70 1.31
C ILE A 102 -10.69 12.47 0.25
N ASP A 103 -11.83 13.15 0.34
CA ASP A 103 -12.98 12.98 -0.55
C ASP A 103 -12.61 13.20 -2.04
N GLN A 104 -11.81 14.24 -2.32
CA GLN A 104 -11.36 14.55 -3.69
C GLN A 104 -10.40 13.52 -4.29
N LEU A 105 -9.82 12.64 -3.47
CA LEU A 105 -8.92 11.60 -3.97
C LEU A 105 -9.69 10.35 -4.47
N HIS A 106 -10.99 10.26 -4.19
CA HIS A 106 -11.85 9.15 -4.60
C HIS A 106 -11.23 7.77 -4.31
N ILE A 107 -10.75 7.60 -3.07
CA ILE A 107 -9.99 6.41 -2.67
C ILE A 107 -10.86 5.15 -2.79
N VAL A 108 -10.39 4.20 -3.60
CA VAL A 108 -10.97 2.87 -3.78
C VAL A 108 -10.08 1.86 -3.05
N PRO A 109 -10.52 1.28 -1.91
CA PRO A 109 -9.80 0.19 -1.27
C PRO A 109 -9.80 -1.05 -2.18
N VAL A 110 -8.68 -1.78 -2.21
CA VAL A 110 -8.56 -3.00 -3.00
C VAL A 110 -7.99 -4.11 -2.12
N SER A 111 -8.63 -5.27 -2.14
CA SER A 111 -8.14 -6.48 -1.48
C SER A 111 -7.60 -7.45 -2.53
N ILE A 112 -6.37 -7.95 -2.30
CA ILE A 112 -5.74 -8.94 -3.18
C ILE A 112 -5.45 -10.19 -2.34
N SER A 113 -6.17 -11.27 -2.65
CA SER A 113 -6.08 -12.54 -1.93
C SER A 113 -5.41 -13.59 -2.83
N TYR A 114 -4.25 -14.06 -2.39
CA TYR A 114 -3.51 -15.13 -3.05
C TYR A 114 -3.83 -16.46 -2.37
N GLU A 115 -4.10 -17.50 -3.15
CA GLU A 115 -4.16 -18.86 -2.62
C GLU A 115 -2.77 -19.28 -2.12
N TRP A 116 -1.73 -19.09 -2.94
CA TRP A 116 -0.35 -19.32 -2.52
C TRP A 116 0.41 -18.00 -2.46
N GLU A 117 0.94 -17.67 -1.28
CA GLU A 117 1.84 -16.54 -1.12
C GLU A 117 3.18 -16.87 -1.78
N SER A 118 3.41 -16.32 -2.98
CA SER A 118 4.60 -16.54 -3.79
C SER A 118 5.95 -16.35 -3.07
N CYS A 119 5.99 -15.51 -2.04
CA CYS A 119 7.20 -15.20 -1.29
C CYS A 119 7.19 -15.81 0.13
N ASP A 120 6.37 -16.82 0.39
CA ASP A 120 6.18 -17.43 1.71
C ASP A 120 7.51 -17.86 2.35
N ILE A 121 8.33 -18.67 1.68
CA ILE A 121 9.63 -19.14 2.17
C ILE A 121 10.54 -17.96 2.53
N LEU A 122 10.61 -16.95 1.65
CA LEU A 122 11.45 -15.76 1.88
C LEU A 122 10.96 -14.97 3.11
N LYS A 123 9.65 -14.81 3.27
CA LYS A 123 9.06 -14.14 4.43
C LYS A 123 9.28 -14.93 5.71
N THR A 124 9.12 -16.26 5.67
CA THR A 124 9.32 -17.14 6.83
C THR A 124 10.77 -17.10 7.30
N LEU A 125 11.75 -17.13 6.39
CA LEU A 125 13.16 -17.02 6.75
C LEU A 125 13.47 -15.68 7.41
N GLU A 126 12.98 -14.57 6.84
CA GLU A 126 13.13 -13.23 7.44
C GLU A 126 12.51 -13.15 8.84
N LEU A 127 11.28 -13.67 9.01
CA LEU A 127 10.60 -13.70 10.30
C LEU A 127 11.31 -14.59 11.32
N TYR A 128 11.88 -15.71 10.90
CA TYR A 128 12.61 -16.62 11.77
C TYR A 128 13.94 -16.00 12.23
N GLU A 129 14.74 -15.47 11.30
CA GLU A 129 16.02 -14.80 11.62
C GLU A 129 15.81 -13.59 12.53
N ALA A 130 14.71 -12.85 12.33
CA ALA A 130 14.35 -11.69 13.14
C ALA A 130 14.07 -12.01 14.62
N GLN A 131 13.79 -13.28 14.96
CA GLN A 131 13.60 -13.71 16.36
C GLN A 131 14.92 -13.75 17.14
N PHE A 132 16.05 -13.94 16.45
CA PHE A 132 17.36 -14.09 17.08
C PHE A 132 18.21 -12.82 16.98
N SER A 133 18.00 -11.99 15.96
CA SER A 133 18.77 -10.77 15.74
C SER A 133 18.02 -9.76 14.90
N LYS A 134 18.50 -8.50 14.87
CA LYS A 134 17.96 -7.49 13.96
C LYS A 134 18.21 -7.92 12.52
N TYR A 135 17.15 -8.30 11.82
CA TYR A 135 17.23 -8.67 10.41
C TYR A 135 17.71 -7.49 9.56
N THR A 136 18.75 -7.73 8.76
CA THR A 136 19.26 -6.77 7.79
C THR A 136 19.29 -7.44 6.43
N LYS A 137 18.54 -6.88 5.49
CA LYS A 137 18.42 -7.44 4.14
C LYS A 137 19.78 -7.55 3.46
N LYS A 138 20.00 -8.68 2.80
CA LYS A 138 21.19 -8.90 2.00
C LYS A 138 21.10 -8.13 0.67
N PRO A 139 22.25 -7.73 0.08
CA PRO A 139 22.26 -7.17 -1.27
C PRO A 139 21.53 -8.09 -2.27
N GLY A 140 20.64 -7.52 -3.08
CA GLY A 140 19.88 -8.27 -4.09
C GLY A 140 18.64 -9.04 -3.59
N GLU A 141 18.39 -9.08 -2.28
CA GLU A 141 17.24 -9.80 -1.70
C GLU A 141 15.88 -9.22 -2.14
N ASP A 142 15.79 -7.88 -2.25
CA ASP A 142 14.60 -7.22 -2.77
C ASP A 142 14.32 -7.59 -4.24
N LEU A 143 15.37 -7.73 -5.07
CA LEU A 143 15.23 -8.17 -6.45
C LEU A 143 14.79 -9.64 -6.51
N ASN A 144 15.43 -10.51 -5.72
CA ASN A 144 15.06 -11.92 -5.63
C ASN A 144 13.57 -12.08 -5.24
N SER A 145 13.13 -11.30 -4.26
CA SER A 145 11.73 -11.23 -3.86
C SER A 145 10.78 -10.80 -4.98
N ILE A 146 11.14 -9.79 -5.77
CA ILE A 146 10.32 -9.32 -6.91
C ILE A 146 10.21 -10.43 -7.96
N LEU A 147 11.35 -11.00 -8.36
CA LEU A 147 11.38 -12.08 -9.36
C LEU A 147 10.59 -13.30 -8.90
N THR A 148 10.78 -13.69 -7.64
CA THR A 148 10.01 -14.79 -7.02
C THR A 148 8.52 -14.50 -7.07
N GLY A 149 8.11 -13.28 -6.66
CA GLY A 149 6.70 -12.86 -6.71
C GLY A 149 6.10 -12.88 -8.11
N ILE A 150 6.88 -12.58 -9.15
CA ILE A 150 6.43 -12.63 -10.54
C ILE A 150 6.31 -14.07 -11.03
N VAL A 151 7.35 -14.88 -10.83
CA VAL A 151 7.52 -16.18 -11.49
C VAL A 151 6.81 -17.33 -10.78
N GLN A 152 6.71 -17.29 -9.44
CA GLN A 152 6.08 -18.38 -8.68
C GLN A 152 4.58 -18.47 -8.94
N SER A 153 4.07 -19.71 -8.94
CA SER A 153 2.64 -19.99 -9.02
C SER A 153 1.93 -19.45 -7.78
N LYS A 154 0.79 -18.80 -8.00
CA LYS A 154 -0.03 -18.18 -6.94
C LYS A 154 -1.30 -18.96 -6.64
N GLY A 155 -1.52 -20.07 -7.37
CA GLY A 155 -2.83 -20.71 -7.43
C GLY A 155 -3.90 -19.72 -7.89
N ARG A 156 -5.05 -19.72 -7.23
CA ARG A 156 -6.13 -18.76 -7.43
C ARG A 156 -5.75 -17.40 -6.84
N VAL A 157 -5.97 -16.35 -7.63
CA VAL A 157 -5.83 -14.96 -7.19
C VAL A 157 -7.18 -14.29 -7.29
N HIS A 158 -7.66 -13.73 -6.19
CA HIS A 158 -8.89 -12.95 -6.12
C HIS A 158 -8.52 -11.49 -5.90
N ILE A 159 -9.01 -10.60 -6.76
CA ILE A 159 -8.83 -9.15 -6.64
C ILE A 159 -10.22 -8.56 -6.51
N GLU A 160 -10.45 -7.87 -5.40
CA GLU A 160 -11.74 -7.24 -5.11
C GLU A 160 -11.55 -5.74 -4.94
N LEU A 161 -12.22 -4.98 -5.82
CA LEU A 161 -12.33 -3.53 -5.69
C LEU A 161 -13.52 -3.24 -4.79
N CYS A 162 -13.29 -2.57 -3.68
CA CYS A 162 -14.33 -2.16 -2.76
C CYS A 162 -15.04 -0.90 -3.28
N ASP A 163 -16.16 -0.53 -2.65
CA ASP A 163 -16.75 0.77 -2.91
C ASP A 163 -15.76 1.91 -2.56
N PRO A 164 -15.78 3.04 -3.28
CA PRO A 164 -15.00 4.23 -2.92
C PRO A 164 -15.44 4.78 -1.56
N ILE A 165 -14.54 5.40 -0.79
CA ILE A 165 -14.94 6.08 0.44
C ILE A 165 -15.85 7.25 0.09
N SER A 166 -17.01 7.34 0.74
CA SER A 166 -17.97 8.41 0.48
C SER A 166 -17.75 9.62 1.38
N HIS A 167 -18.10 10.79 0.87
CA HIS A 167 -18.19 12.02 1.65
C HIS A 167 -18.99 11.85 2.95
N ALA A 168 -20.14 11.17 2.87
CA ALA A 168 -21.02 10.95 4.02
C ALA A 168 -20.36 10.13 5.15
N GLU A 169 -19.44 9.22 4.82
CA GLU A 169 -18.67 8.48 5.83
C GLU A 169 -17.57 9.35 6.43
N LEU A 170 -16.88 10.16 5.62
CA LEU A 170 -15.85 11.07 6.09
C LEU A 170 -16.42 12.17 7.00
N ALA A 171 -17.62 12.67 6.68
CA ALA A 171 -18.32 13.69 7.47
C ALA A 171 -18.66 13.25 8.90
N LYS A 172 -18.78 11.93 9.16
CA LYS A 172 -18.96 11.40 10.52
C LYS A 172 -17.79 11.73 11.45
N PHE A 173 -16.62 12.04 10.89
CA PHE A 173 -15.40 12.36 11.62
C PHE A 173 -15.08 13.87 11.64
N GLU A 174 -16.03 14.74 11.29
CA GLU A 174 -15.82 16.20 11.22
C GLU A 174 -15.27 16.77 12.53
N ASN A 175 -15.84 16.36 13.66
CA ASN A 175 -15.47 16.85 15.00
C ASN A 175 -14.19 16.23 15.56
N PHE A 176 -13.55 15.30 14.85
CA PHE A 176 -12.32 14.65 15.33
C PHE A 176 -11.12 15.58 15.19
N THR A 177 -10.16 15.49 16.10
CA THR A 177 -8.83 16.08 15.85
C THR A 177 -8.20 15.47 14.61
N ASN A 178 -7.20 16.11 14.01
CA ASN A 178 -6.52 15.55 12.82
C ASN A 178 -5.97 14.13 13.06
N ASN A 179 -5.43 13.86 14.26
CA ASN A 179 -4.90 12.54 14.57
C ASN A 179 -6.00 11.47 14.65
N GLU A 180 -7.09 11.77 15.34
CA GLU A 180 -8.26 10.88 15.43
C GLU A 180 -8.89 10.65 14.06
N TYR A 181 -9.00 11.69 13.24
CA TYR A 181 -9.49 11.60 11.87
C TYR A 181 -8.64 10.65 11.02
N HIS A 182 -7.31 10.80 11.02
CA HIS A 182 -6.43 9.92 10.26
C HIS A 182 -6.56 8.45 10.68
N LYS A 183 -6.64 8.20 11.99
CA LYS A 183 -6.84 6.85 12.52
C LYS A 183 -8.20 6.28 12.12
N ALA A 184 -9.27 7.08 12.18
CA ALA A 184 -10.61 6.65 11.82
C ALA A 184 -10.75 6.30 10.34
N VAL A 185 -10.15 7.10 9.45
CA VAL A 185 -10.12 6.81 8.01
C VAL A 185 -9.30 5.56 7.71
N ALA A 186 -8.15 5.36 8.37
CA ALA A 186 -7.37 4.13 8.22
C ALA A 186 -8.18 2.88 8.63
N LEU A 187 -8.91 2.94 9.74
CA LEU A 187 -9.78 1.85 10.19
C LEU A 187 -10.96 1.60 9.22
N LEU A 188 -11.51 2.65 8.62
CA LEU A 188 -12.55 2.52 7.58
C LEU A 188 -12.02 1.77 6.35
N LEU A 189 -10.79 2.09 5.91
CA LEU A 189 -10.12 1.37 4.82
C LEU A 189 -9.88 -0.10 5.18
N ASP A 190 -9.30 -0.35 6.37
CA ASP A 190 -9.02 -1.71 6.84
C ASP A 190 -10.29 -2.55 6.95
N SER A 191 -11.38 -1.98 7.44
CA SER A 191 -12.67 -2.68 7.52
C SER A 191 -13.14 -3.16 6.14
N ARG A 192 -13.01 -2.33 5.09
CA ARG A 192 -13.39 -2.72 3.72
C ARG A 192 -12.44 -3.78 3.15
N ILE A 193 -11.14 -3.56 3.26
CA ILE A 193 -10.12 -4.47 2.73
C ILE A 193 -10.23 -5.86 3.38
N ASN A 194 -10.43 -5.91 4.70
CA ASN A 194 -10.58 -7.16 5.44
C ASN A 194 -11.88 -7.88 5.09
N THR A 195 -12.97 -7.15 4.88
CA THR A 195 -14.26 -7.74 4.48
C THR A 195 -14.18 -8.36 3.07
N ALA A 196 -13.45 -7.69 2.17
CA ALA A 196 -13.22 -8.15 0.81
C ALA A 196 -12.12 -9.24 0.70
N TYR A 197 -11.43 -9.57 1.81
CA TYR A 197 -10.37 -10.57 1.80
C TYR A 197 -10.95 -11.98 1.69
N ARG A 198 -10.50 -12.72 0.67
CA ARG A 198 -10.97 -14.07 0.39
C ARG A 198 -10.01 -15.11 0.97
N LEU A 199 -10.51 -15.89 1.92
CA LEU A 199 -9.80 -17.06 2.43
C LEU A 199 -9.93 -18.25 1.46
N TYR A 200 -8.85 -19.02 1.38
CA TYR A 200 -8.74 -20.27 0.64
C TYR A 200 -8.56 -21.45 1.62
N PRO A 201 -8.76 -22.71 1.17
CA PRO A 201 -8.66 -23.89 2.04
C PRO A 201 -7.37 -23.97 2.86
N ASN A 202 -6.24 -23.54 2.30
CA ASN A 202 -4.94 -23.53 2.98
C ASN A 202 -4.86 -22.52 4.14
N ASN A 203 -5.63 -21.43 4.13
CA ASN A 203 -5.73 -20.54 5.29
C ASN A 203 -6.38 -21.25 6.48
N TYR A 204 -7.44 -22.03 6.23
CA TYR A 204 -8.13 -22.80 7.26
C TYR A 204 -7.25 -23.96 7.76
N ILE A 205 -6.59 -24.70 6.86
CA ILE A 205 -5.64 -25.76 7.24
C ILE A 205 -4.51 -25.18 8.11
N ALA A 206 -3.97 -24.01 7.76
CA ALA A 206 -2.92 -23.38 8.55
C ALA A 206 -3.42 -22.96 9.95
N TYR A 207 -4.69 -22.53 10.06
CA TYR A 207 -5.34 -22.23 11.33
C TYR A 207 -5.47 -23.50 12.19
N ASP A 208 -5.99 -24.58 11.61
CA ASP A 208 -6.17 -25.88 12.27
C ASP A 208 -4.84 -26.44 12.76
N LEU A 209 -3.79 -26.41 11.92
CA LEU A 209 -2.44 -26.82 12.32
C LEU A 209 -1.86 -25.98 13.46
N ARG A 210 -2.19 -24.69 13.53
CA ARG A 210 -1.66 -23.78 14.56
C ARG A 210 -2.37 -23.93 15.90
N TYR A 211 -3.69 -24.15 15.89
CA TYR A 211 -4.53 -24.15 17.08
C TYR A 211 -5.02 -25.54 17.52
N GLY A 212 -4.80 -26.57 16.70
CA GLY A 212 -5.21 -27.94 16.98
C GLY A 212 -6.72 -28.16 16.90
N THR A 213 -7.41 -27.43 16.02
CA THR A 213 -8.84 -27.61 15.69
C THR A 213 -9.00 -28.55 14.50
#